data_AF-A0A3R5YT39-F1
#
_entry.id   AF-A0A3R5YT39-F1
#
_cell.length_a   1.000
_cell.length_b   1.000
_cell.length_c   1.000
_cell.angle_alpha   90.00
_cell.angle_beta   90.00
_cell.angle_gamma   90.00
#
_symmetry.space_group_name_H-M   'P 1'
#
loop_
_entity.id
_entity.type
_entity.pdbx_description
1 polymer ?
#
loop_
_entity_poly.entity_id
_entity_poly.type
_entity_poly.pdbx_seq_one_letter_code
_entity_poly.pdbx_strand_id
1 'polypeptide(L)' 'MTLLMRDNENKLLGKYMHLIDQVKKLDVKDAEIAAKILGIKEQQIYEIKDYIAEHPEMDEDDLAEHIAYWLDLD' A
#
# COMPACT_ATOMS: atom_id res chain seq x y z
N MET A 1 -1.01 20.23 15.12
CA MET A 1 -0.17 19.54 14.11
C MET A 1 0.79 20.55 13.48
N THR A 2 2.09 20.41 13.72
CA THR A 2 3.16 21.24 13.13
C THR A 2 3.31 20.92 11.63
N LEU A 3 3.69 21.89 10.80
CA LEU A 3 3.91 21.74 9.35
C LEU A 3 4.79 20.53 8.98
N LEU A 4 5.76 20.19 9.83
CA LEU A 4 6.66 19.04 9.67
C LEU A 4 5.97 17.66 9.73
N MET A 5 4.85 17.54 10.47
CA MET A 5 4.11 16.26 10.56
C MET A 5 3.34 16.00 9.26
N ARG A 6 2.77 17.07 8.68
CA ARG A 6 1.98 17.02 7.44
C ARG A 6 2.82 16.63 6.22
N ASP A 7 4.06 17.12 6.14
CA ASP A 7 5.00 16.73 5.07
C ASP A 7 5.43 15.26 5.16
N ASN A 8 5.48 14.70 6.37
CA ASN A 8 5.87 13.32 6.59
C ASN A 8 4.70 12.36 6.28
N GLU A 9 3.48 12.73 6.68
CA GLU A 9 2.24 12.04 6.32
C GLU A 9 2.03 12.02 4.80
N ASN A 10 2.23 13.14 4.10
CA ASN A 10 2.11 13.20 2.64
C ASN A 10 3.16 12.34 1.91
N LYS A 11 4.39 12.27 2.42
CA LYS A 11 5.43 11.38 1.86
C LYS A 11 5.09 9.91 2.08
N LEU A 12 4.50 9.59 3.24
CA LEU A 12 4.09 8.24 3.58
C LEU A 12 2.92 7.78 2.69
N LEU A 13 1.89 8.60 2.54
CA LEU A 13 0.77 8.39 1.63
C LEU A 13 1.26 8.17 0.19
N GLY A 14 2.12 9.05 -0.32
CA GLY A 14 2.68 8.90 -1.66
C GLY A 14 3.46 7.58 -1.86
N LYS A 15 4.14 7.08 -0.82
CA LYS A 15 4.82 5.78 -0.86
C LYS A 15 3.81 4.64 -0.97
N TYR A 16 2.69 4.69 -0.23
CA TYR A 16 1.66 3.65 -0.25
C TYR A 16 0.81 3.68 -1.52
N MET A 17 0.49 4.85 -2.06
CA MET A 17 -0.12 4.97 -3.38
C MET A 17 0.76 4.32 -4.46
N HIS A 18 2.07 4.57 -4.41
CA HIS A 18 3.01 3.94 -5.33
C HIS A 18 3.07 2.43 -5.15
N LEU A 19 2.99 1.95 -3.91
CA LEU A 19 2.92 0.53 -3.59
C LEU A 19 1.65 -0.12 -4.16
N ILE A 20 0.49 0.52 -4.00
CA ILE A 20 -0.80 0.03 -4.54
C ILE A 20 -0.75 -0.05 -6.07
N ASP A 21 -0.24 0.98 -6.74
CA ASP A 21 -0.09 0.99 -8.20
C ASP A 21 0.83 -0.15 -8.67
N GLN A 22 1.92 -0.43 -7.93
CA GLN A 22 2.78 -1.59 -8.21
C GLN A 22 2.05 -2.91 -7.96
N VAL A 23 1.34 -3.08 -6.85
CA VAL A 23 0.62 -4.31 -6.48
C VAL A 23 -0.51 -4.62 -7.46
N LYS A 24 -1.23 -3.59 -7.95
CA LYS A 24 -2.25 -3.73 -9.02
C LYS A 24 -1.66 -4.28 -10.31
N LYS A 25 -0.45 -3.85 -10.66
CA LYS A 25 0.28 -4.27 -11.88
C LYS A 25 1.03 -5.59 -11.71
N LEU A 26 1.21 -6.03 -10.47
CA LEU A 26 2.00 -7.20 -10.16
C LEU A 26 1.24 -8.48 -10.50
N ASP A 27 1.92 -9.45 -11.12
CA ASP A 27 1.37 -10.79 -11.27
C ASP A 27 1.47 -11.54 -9.94
N VAL A 28 0.50 -12.41 -9.66
CA VAL A 28 0.45 -13.19 -8.40
C VAL A 28 1.72 -14.04 -8.22
N LYS A 29 2.35 -14.44 -9.34
CA LYS A 29 3.60 -15.21 -9.37
C LYS A 29 4.84 -14.39 -8.99
N ASP A 30 4.75 -13.07 -9.05
CA ASP A 30 5.86 -12.16 -8.76
C ASP A 30 5.76 -11.57 -7.34
N ALA A 31 4.72 -11.93 -6.57
CA ALA A 31 4.47 -11.41 -5.23
C ALA A 31 5.65 -11.62 -4.29
N GLU A 32 6.33 -12.77 -4.34
CA GLU A 32 7.52 -13.05 -3.52
C GLU A 32 8.68 -12.07 -3.81
N ILE A 33 8.88 -11.71 -5.08
CA ILE A 33 9.93 -10.80 -5.50
C ILE A 33 9.56 -9.36 -5.11
N ALA A 34 8.32 -8.97 -5.33
CA ALA A 34 7.82 -7.67 -4.94
C ALA A 34 7.86 -7.44 -3.43
N ALA A 35 7.54 -8.46 -2.64
CA ALA A 35 7.64 -8.41 -1.18
C ALA A 35 9.06 -8.05 -0.73
N LYS A 36 10.07 -8.68 -1.34
CA LYS A 36 11.49 -8.40 -1.08
C LYS A 36 11.90 -6.98 -1.50
N ILE A 37 11.39 -6.49 -2.63
CA ILE A 37 11.71 -5.13 -3.14
C ILE A 37 11.06 -4.05 -2.28
N LEU A 38 9.80 -4.26 -1.90
CA LEU A 38 8.98 -3.32 -1.15
C LEU A 38 9.27 -3.37 0.36
N GLY A 39 9.95 -4.41 0.83
CA GLY A 39 10.29 -4.61 2.23
C GLY A 39 9.09 -4.98 3.11
N ILE A 40 8.07 -5.61 2.51
CA ILE A 40 6.86 -6.07 3.18
C ILE A 40 6.74 -7.59 3.06
N LYS A 41 5.83 -8.20 3.82
CA LYS A 41 5.61 -9.66 3.76
C LYS A 41 4.87 -10.01 2.46
N GLU A 42 5.17 -11.17 1.88
CA GLU A 42 4.45 -11.69 0.70
C GLU A 42 2.94 -11.80 0.97
N GLN A 43 2.58 -12.25 2.18
CA GLN A 43 1.19 -12.34 2.61
C GLN A 43 0.47 -10.98 2.56
N GLN A 44 1.14 -9.88 2.95
CA GLN A 44 0.57 -8.54 2.89
C GLN A 44 0.30 -8.10 1.45
N ILE A 45 1.08 -8.57 0.48
CA ILE A 45 0.79 -8.29 -0.94
C ILE A 45 -0.51 -8.95 -1.38
N TYR A 46 -0.75 -10.20 -1.02
CA TYR A 46 -2.01 -10.87 -1.33
C TYR A 46 -3.19 -10.19 -0.65
N GLU A 47 -3.04 -9.85 0.64
CA GLU A 47 -4.05 -9.14 1.42
C GLU A 47 -4.42 -7.77 0.82
N ILE A 48 -3.43 -6.98 0.41
CA ILE A 48 -3.65 -5.70 -0.29
C ILE A 48 -4.37 -5.93 -1.62
N LYS A 49 -3.99 -6.97 -2.36
CA LYS A 49 -4.55 -7.26 -3.68
C LYS A 49 -6.01 -7.72 -3.59
N ASP A 50 -6.33 -8.55 -2.61
CA ASP A 50 -7.70 -8.96 -2.31
C ASP A 50 -8.52 -7.74 -1.85
N TYR A 51 -7.98 -6.90 -0.97
CA TYR A 51 -8.66 -5.68 -0.50
C TYR A 51 -9.00 -4.72 -1.65
N ILE A 52 -8.06 -4.49 -2.57
CA ILE A 52 -8.31 -3.66 -3.76
C ILE A 52 -9.38 -4.28 -4.66
N ALA A 53 -9.42 -5.61 -4.78
CA ALA A 53 -10.43 -6.31 -5.57
C ALA A 53 -11.82 -6.29 -4.92
N GLU A 54 -11.90 -6.29 -3.58
CA GLU A 54 -13.14 -6.16 -2.81
C GLU A 54 -13.68 -4.72 -2.82
N HIS A 55 -12.80 -3.73 -2.99
CA HIS A 55 -13.14 -2.30 -2.99
C HIS A 55 -12.82 -1.60 -4.33
N PRO A 56 -13.44 -2.01 -5.46
CA PRO A 56 -13.14 -1.44 -6.77
C PRO A 56 -13.62 0.01 -6.95
N GLU A 57 -14.54 0.48 -6.09
CA GLU A 57 -15.07 1.86 -6.10
C GLU A 57 -14.28 2.81 -5.19
N MET A 58 -13.29 2.30 -4.43
CA MET A 58 -12.49 3.12 -3.52
C MET A 58 -11.32 3.76 -4.26
N ASP A 59 -11.14 5.06 -4.07
CA ASP A 59 -10.05 5.81 -4.70
C ASP A 59 -8.69 5.39 -4.13
N GLU A 60 -7.62 5.61 -4.90
CA GLU A 60 -6.27 5.19 -4.53
C GLU A 60 -5.74 5.91 -3.29
N ASP A 61 -6.20 7.13 -3.03
CA ASP A 61 -5.86 7.90 -1.83
C ASP A 61 -6.45 7.23 -0.58
N ASP A 62 -7.73 6.86 -0.61
CA ASP A 62 -8.43 6.19 0.49
C ASP A 62 -7.84 4.79 0.73
N LEU A 63 -7.55 4.04 -0.34
CA LEU A 63 -6.85 2.75 -0.26
C LEU A 63 -5.47 2.91 0.38
N ALA A 64 -4.71 3.93 -0.02
CA ALA A 64 -3.38 4.21 0.52
C ALA A 64 -3.42 4.58 1.99
N GLU A 65 -4.39 5.39 2.41
CA GLU A 65 -4.58 5.72 3.82
C GLU A 65 -4.93 4.48 4.65
N HIS A 66 -5.82 3.62 4.15
CA HIS A 66 -6.22 2.41 4.85
C HIS A 66 -5.08 1.39 4.95
N ILE A 67 -4.34 1.18 3.86
CA ILE A 67 -3.19 0.28 3.82
C ILE A 67 -2.04 0.82 4.67
N ALA A 68 -1.81 2.14 4.66
CA ALA A 68 -0.83 2.76 5.54
C ALA A 68 -1.16 2.50 7.01
N TYR A 69 -2.40 2.74 7.42
CA TYR A 69 -2.84 2.48 8.79
C TYR A 69 -2.72 1.00 9.16
N TRP A 70 -3.06 0.10 8.24
CA TRP A 70 -3.00 -1.34 8.48
C TRP A 70 -1.57 -1.87 8.61
N LEU A 71 -0.65 -1.39 7.76
CA LEU A 71 0.76 -1.82 7.77
C LEU A 71 1.60 -1.17 8.87
N ASP A 72 1.23 0.01 9.36
CA ASP A 72 1.93 0.71 10.46
C ASP A 72 1.48 0.22 11.86
N LEU A 73 0.43 -0.62 11.91
CA LEU A 73 -0.09 -1.28 13.11
C LEU A 73 0.52 -2.66 13.41
N ASP A 74 1.33 -3.22 12.51
CA ASP A 74 1.99 -4.55 12.62
C ASP A 74 3.52 -4.42 12.80
#